data_AF-A0A7S0HXY3-F1
#
_entry.id   AF-A0A7S0HXY3-F1
#
_cell.length_a   1.000
_cell.length_b   1.000
_cell.length_c   1.000
_cell.angle_alpha   90.00
_cell.angle_beta   90.00
_cell.angle_gamma   90.00
#
_symmetry.space_group_name_H-M   'P 1'
#
loop_
_entity.id
_entity.type
_entity.pdbx_description
1 polymer ?
#
loop_
_entity_poly.entity_id
_entity_poly.type
_entity_poly.pdbx_seq_one_letter_code
_entity_poly.pdbx_strand_id
1 'polypeptide(L)'
;HPGSSSSSLRDTQQSSSNSAILKLVGGDSHTCALFAIGSIKCWGLNDKGQLGLGNSNSLGDTSNEMGNNLPFLDLPAKATDISAGRKHTCAVFEDGSVRCWGANDFGQLGQENTQTLGRSSASIPSKIPAIKLGSWYFAKKIFSSENFNCA
;
A
#
# COMPACT_ATOMS: atom_id res chain seq x y z
N HIS A 1 34.98 36.93 17.75
CA HIS A 1 34.41 37.20 16.42
C HIS A 1 34.36 35.90 15.62
N PRO A 2 33.23 35.59 14.97
CA PRO A 2 32.84 34.21 14.66
C PRO A 2 33.18 33.80 13.23
N GLY A 3 33.59 32.54 13.05
CA GLY A 3 33.60 31.85 11.77
C GLY A 3 32.28 31.10 11.59
N SER A 4 31.54 31.44 10.55
CA SER A 4 30.38 30.71 10.08
C SER A 4 30.83 29.51 9.24
N SER A 5 30.34 28.32 9.56
CA SER A 5 30.33 27.18 8.62
C SER A 5 28.90 26.67 8.52
N SER A 6 28.39 26.72 7.30
CA SER A 6 27.03 26.42 6.88
C SER A 6 26.64 24.96 7.13
N SER A 7 25.82 24.70 8.15
CA SER A 7 25.07 23.45 8.27
C SER A 7 23.65 23.64 7.70
N SER A 8 23.53 23.20 6.45
CA SER A 8 22.45 22.32 6.00
C SER A 8 21.02 22.88 5.84
N LEU A 9 20.82 23.66 4.77
CA LEU A 9 19.53 23.70 4.06
C LEU A 9 19.18 22.36 3.37
N ARG A 10 20.10 21.37 3.38
CA ARG A 10 19.92 20.05 2.75
C ARG A 10 19.18 19.07 3.64
N ASP A 11 19.34 19.14 4.96
CA ASP A 11 18.66 18.23 5.90
C ASP A 11 17.15 18.50 5.98
N THR A 12 16.73 19.76 5.83
CA THR A 12 15.29 20.10 5.83
C THR A 12 14.61 19.67 4.52
N GLN A 13 15.31 19.79 3.38
CA GLN A 13 14.81 19.33 2.06
C GLN A 13 14.72 17.80 2.01
N GLN A 14 15.71 17.09 2.55
CA GLN A 14 15.74 15.63 2.55
C GLN A 14 14.76 14.98 3.55
N SER A 15 14.46 15.67 4.66
CA SER A 15 13.37 15.29 5.57
C SER A 15 11.98 15.51 4.94
N SER A 16 11.82 16.57 4.14
CA SER A 16 10.56 16.88 3.46
C SER A 16 10.24 15.94 2.29
N SER A 17 11.26 15.46 1.56
CA SER A 17 11.06 14.53 0.45
C SER A 17 10.62 13.15 0.93
N ASN A 18 11.10 12.70 2.08
CA ASN A 18 10.72 11.41 2.66
C ASN A 18 9.25 11.38 3.15
N SER A 19 8.68 12.54 3.45
CA SER A 19 7.28 12.69 3.90
C SER A 19 6.33 13.01 2.74
N ALA A 20 6.83 13.19 1.52
CA ALA A 20 6.01 13.52 0.37
C ALA A 20 5.08 12.34 0.00
N ILE A 21 3.82 12.65 -0.26
CA ILE A 21 2.84 11.69 -0.77
C ILE A 21 2.91 11.72 -2.30
N LEU A 22 3.15 10.56 -2.92
CA LEU A 22 3.21 10.43 -4.38
C LEU A 22 1.84 10.17 -5.00
N LYS A 23 1.01 9.35 -4.34
CA LYS A 23 -0.29 8.93 -4.88
C LYS A 23 -1.29 8.65 -3.76
N LEU A 24 -2.54 9.05 -3.97
CA LEU A 24 -3.69 8.65 -3.17
C LEU A 24 -4.61 7.82 -4.06
N VAL A 25 -5.13 6.72 -3.52
CA VAL A 25 -6.11 5.86 -4.20
C VAL A 25 -7.26 5.56 -3.27
N GLY A 26 -8.48 5.57 -3.81
CA GLY A 26 -9.70 5.27 -3.07
C GLY A 26 -10.37 4.03 -3.63
N GLY A 27 -10.80 3.13 -2.73
CA GLY A 27 -11.80 2.11 -3.03
C GLY A 27 -13.21 2.61 -2.71
N ASP A 28 -14.12 1.69 -2.38
CA ASP A 28 -15.52 2.02 -2.03
C ASP A 28 -15.60 2.80 -0.72
N SER A 29 -14.81 2.41 0.27
CA SER A 29 -14.82 3.01 1.61
C SER A 29 -13.47 2.96 2.32
N HIS A 30 -12.38 2.76 1.57
CA HIS A 30 -11.02 2.83 2.08
C HIS A 30 -10.16 3.70 1.18
N THR A 31 -9.12 4.28 1.75
CA THR A 31 -8.15 5.11 1.03
C THR A 31 -6.74 4.68 1.41
N CYS A 32 -5.84 4.67 0.45
CA CYS A 32 -4.43 4.40 0.66
C CYS A 32 -3.56 5.51 0.09
N ALA A 33 -2.52 5.86 0.82
CA ALA A 33 -1.49 6.82 0.43
C ALA A 33 -0.16 6.10 0.20
N LEU A 34 0.42 6.29 -0.98
CA LEU A 34 1.78 5.90 -1.32
C LEU A 34 2.71 7.09 -1.09
N PHE A 35 3.75 6.89 -0.27
CA PHE A 35 4.76 7.89 0.04
C PHE A 35 5.98 7.75 -0.88
N ALA A 36 6.75 8.83 -1.02
CA ALA A 36 7.95 8.87 -1.87
C ALA A 36 9.05 7.90 -1.44
N ILE A 37 9.02 7.48 -0.16
CA ILE A 37 9.91 6.44 0.38
C ILE A 37 9.50 5.02 -0.01
N GLY A 38 8.36 4.84 -0.70
CA GLY A 38 7.82 3.55 -1.10
C GLY A 38 6.97 2.86 -0.03
N SER A 39 6.67 3.54 1.08
CA SER A 39 5.78 3.05 2.13
C SER A 39 4.33 3.39 1.83
N ILE A 40 3.40 2.60 2.38
CA ILE A 40 1.95 2.80 2.22
C ILE A 40 1.30 2.96 3.59
N LYS A 41 0.35 3.89 3.71
CA LYS A 41 -0.64 3.93 4.80
C LYS A 41 -2.04 3.79 4.20
N CYS A 42 -2.93 3.09 4.89
CA CYS A 42 -4.32 2.95 4.48
C CYS A 42 -5.27 3.20 5.65
N TRP A 43 -6.43 3.81 5.39
CA TRP A 43 -7.48 4.06 6.36
C TRP A 43 -8.87 3.84 5.74
N GLY A 44 -9.90 3.84 6.58
CA GLY A 44 -11.30 3.56 6.25
C GLY A 44 -11.70 2.13 6.58
N LEU A 45 -12.69 1.61 5.84
CA LEU A 45 -13.25 0.28 6.03
C LEU A 45 -12.16 -0.80 5.84
N ASN A 46 -12.08 -1.75 6.78
CA ASN A 46 -11.14 -2.87 6.71
C ASN A 46 -11.81 -4.24 6.89
N ASP A 47 -13.14 -4.31 6.70
CA ASP A 47 -13.91 -5.53 6.93
C ASP A 47 -13.32 -6.73 6.20
N LYS A 48 -12.79 -6.56 4.98
CA LYS A 48 -12.17 -7.58 4.12
C LYS A 48 -10.64 -7.60 4.20
N GLY A 49 -10.00 -6.85 5.09
CA GLY A 49 -8.55 -6.75 5.17
C GLY A 49 -7.92 -5.85 4.09
N GLN A 50 -8.71 -4.99 3.43
CA GLN A 50 -8.30 -4.10 2.34
C GLN A 50 -7.26 -3.03 2.73
N LEU A 51 -7.07 -2.80 4.04
CA LEU A 51 -5.97 -1.97 4.55
C LEU A 51 -4.64 -2.74 4.66
N GLY A 52 -4.65 -4.08 4.59
CA GLY A 52 -3.42 -4.89 4.59
C GLY A 52 -2.71 -4.99 5.95
N LEU A 53 -3.39 -4.68 7.05
CA LEU A 53 -2.81 -4.60 8.39
C LEU A 53 -2.80 -5.92 9.17
N GLY A 54 -3.27 -7.01 8.55
CA GLY A 54 -3.30 -8.33 9.19
C GLY A 54 -4.38 -8.45 10.26
N ASN A 55 -5.42 -7.64 10.16
CA ASN A 55 -6.61 -7.63 11.01
C ASN A 55 -7.81 -7.12 10.17
N SER A 56 -9.01 -7.07 10.76
CA SER A 56 -10.22 -6.56 10.09
C SER A 56 -10.79 -5.29 10.72
N ASN A 57 -9.97 -4.55 11.48
CA ASN A 57 -10.39 -3.33 12.16
C ASN A 57 -10.29 -2.15 11.19
N SER A 58 -11.39 -1.40 11.04
CA SER A 58 -11.38 -0.11 10.33
C SER A 58 -10.47 0.88 11.07
N LEU A 59 -9.96 1.88 10.34
CA LEU A 59 -9.15 2.96 10.91
C LEU A 59 -9.62 4.32 10.43
N GLY A 60 -9.52 5.32 11.30
CA GLY A 60 -9.90 6.70 11.03
C GLY A 60 -11.34 7.02 11.42
N ASP A 61 -12.04 6.09 12.07
CA ASP A 61 -13.36 6.27 12.65
C ASP A 61 -13.33 6.55 14.16
N THR A 62 -12.17 6.39 14.82
CA THR A 62 -12.00 6.73 16.24
C THR A 62 -10.76 7.60 16.54
N SER A 63 -10.67 8.03 17.80
CA SER A 63 -9.55 8.82 18.31
C SER A 63 -8.22 8.06 18.21
N ASN A 64 -7.14 8.76 17.86
CA ASN A 64 -5.79 8.21 17.78
C ASN A 64 -5.55 7.17 16.66
N GLU A 65 -6.32 7.16 15.59
CA GLU A 65 -6.09 6.25 14.44
C GLU A 65 -5.45 6.95 13.23
N MET A 66 -5.31 8.27 13.28
CA MET A 66 -4.83 9.08 12.15
C MET A 66 -3.47 9.74 12.41
N GLY A 67 -2.89 10.35 11.37
CA GLY A 67 -1.63 11.06 11.45
C GLY A 67 -0.44 10.14 11.77
N ASN A 68 0.29 10.44 12.84
CA ASN A 68 1.42 9.63 13.28
C ASN A 68 1.00 8.25 13.80
N ASN A 69 -0.24 8.11 14.30
CA ASN A 69 -0.74 6.85 14.81
C ASN A 69 -1.23 5.91 13.70
N LEU A 70 -1.45 6.42 12.49
CA LEU A 70 -1.80 5.59 11.35
C LEU A 70 -0.57 4.75 10.94
N PRO A 71 -0.62 3.41 11.02
CA PRO A 71 0.55 2.57 10.78
C PRO A 71 0.92 2.50 9.30
N PHE A 72 2.22 2.32 9.03
CA PHE A 72 2.66 1.88 7.71
C PHE A 72 2.39 0.38 7.54
N LEU A 73 2.08 -0.02 6.31
CA LEU A 73 1.94 -1.43 5.95
C LEU A 73 3.31 -2.13 5.99
N ASP A 74 3.32 -3.40 6.39
CA ASP A 74 4.47 -4.28 6.23
C ASP A 74 4.53 -4.79 4.78
N LEU A 75 5.52 -4.30 4.03
CA LEU A 75 5.70 -4.51 2.60
C LEU A 75 6.96 -5.33 2.31
N PRO A 76 6.97 -6.17 1.27
CA PRO A 76 8.15 -6.97 0.90
C PRO A 76 9.31 -6.12 0.35
N ALA A 77 9.00 -4.95 -0.21
CA ALA A 77 9.92 -4.00 -0.82
C ALA A 77 9.23 -2.63 -0.93
N LYS A 78 9.93 -1.63 -1.44
CA LYS A 78 9.34 -0.32 -1.74
C LYS A 78 8.28 -0.44 -2.83
N ALA A 79 7.11 0.13 -2.58
CA ALA A 79 6.06 0.25 -3.58
C ALA A 79 6.36 1.42 -4.55
N THR A 80 6.14 1.17 -5.83
CA THR A 80 6.33 2.15 -6.92
C THR A 80 5.01 2.60 -7.52
N ASP A 81 3.96 1.80 -7.38
CA ASP A 81 2.59 2.18 -7.73
C ASP A 81 1.58 1.47 -6.81
N ILE A 82 0.39 2.06 -6.69
CA ILE A 82 -0.71 1.51 -5.90
C ILE A 82 -2.04 1.72 -6.62
N SER A 83 -2.98 0.80 -6.46
CA SER A 83 -4.36 0.96 -6.87
C SER A 83 -5.32 0.29 -5.89
N ALA A 84 -6.53 0.82 -5.80
CA ALA A 84 -7.58 0.30 -4.94
C ALA A 84 -8.83 0.03 -5.80
N GLY A 85 -9.35 -1.19 -5.69
CA GLY A 85 -10.68 -1.52 -6.18
C GLY A 85 -11.71 -1.37 -5.07
N ARG A 86 -12.90 -1.97 -5.23
CA ARG A 86 -14.01 -1.77 -4.28
C ARG A 86 -13.64 -2.14 -2.83
N LYS A 87 -13.11 -3.35 -2.63
CA LYS A 87 -12.73 -3.89 -1.30
C LYS A 87 -11.38 -4.59 -1.34
N HIS A 88 -10.50 -4.20 -2.27
CA HIS A 88 -9.15 -4.75 -2.39
C HIS A 88 -8.17 -3.66 -2.81
N THR A 89 -6.90 -3.89 -2.52
CA THR A 89 -5.81 -2.97 -2.81
C THR A 89 -4.67 -3.77 -3.42
N CYS A 90 -3.99 -3.20 -4.40
CA CYS A 90 -2.84 -3.79 -5.05
C CYS A 90 -1.69 -2.79 -5.11
N ALA A 91 -0.46 -3.30 -5.01
CA ALA A 91 0.75 -2.51 -5.17
C ALA A 91 1.72 -3.19 -6.14
N VAL A 92 2.44 -2.36 -6.89
CA VAL A 92 3.61 -2.73 -7.68
C VAL A 92 4.84 -2.37 -6.87
N PHE A 93 5.84 -3.24 -6.85
CA PHE A 93 7.09 -3.06 -6.11
C PHE A 93 8.27 -2.75 -7.04
N GLU A 94 9.40 -2.31 -6.47
CA GLU A 94 10.63 -1.98 -7.23
C GLU A 94 11.17 -3.15 -8.07
N ASP A 95 10.92 -4.40 -7.66
CA ASP A 95 11.28 -5.60 -8.41
C ASP A 95 10.28 -5.94 -9.54
N GLY A 96 9.28 -5.08 -9.76
CA GLY A 96 8.21 -5.25 -10.74
C GLY A 96 7.14 -6.27 -10.34
N SER A 97 7.24 -6.86 -9.14
CA SER A 97 6.23 -7.78 -8.63
C SER A 97 4.95 -7.03 -8.26
N VAL A 98 3.82 -7.74 -8.36
CA VAL A 98 2.50 -7.23 -7.97
C VAL A 98 1.97 -8.08 -6.83
N ARG A 99 1.45 -7.44 -5.78
CA ARG A 99 0.70 -8.11 -4.72
C ARG A 99 -0.61 -7.40 -4.47
N CYS A 100 -1.66 -8.17 -4.24
CA CYS A 100 -2.99 -7.68 -3.94
C CYS A 100 -3.49 -8.28 -2.62
N TRP A 101 -4.24 -7.49 -1.85
CA TRP A 101 -4.88 -7.89 -0.59
C TRP A 101 -6.30 -7.32 -0.50
N GLY A 102 -7.10 -7.84 0.43
CA GLY A 102 -8.52 -7.54 0.59
C GLY A 102 -9.43 -8.66 0.08
N ALA A 103 -10.64 -8.27 -0.35
CA ALA A 103 -11.64 -9.18 -0.88
C ALA A 103 -11.13 -9.95 -2.10
N ASN A 104 -11.46 -11.23 -2.17
CA ASN A 104 -11.04 -12.14 -3.25
C ASN A 104 -12.16 -13.05 -3.75
N ASP A 105 -13.42 -12.67 -3.49
CA ASP A 105 -14.59 -13.51 -3.76
C ASP A 105 -14.72 -13.88 -5.27
N PHE A 106 -14.05 -13.13 -6.16
CA PHE A 106 -13.99 -13.34 -7.62
C PHE A 106 -12.59 -13.66 -8.15
N GLY A 107 -11.63 -13.97 -7.28
CA GLY A 107 -10.24 -14.20 -7.69
C GLY A 107 -9.48 -12.92 -8.06
N GLN A 108 -9.99 -11.75 -7.68
CA GLN A 108 -9.39 -10.46 -8.03
C GLN A 108 -7.95 -10.30 -7.53
N LEU A 109 -7.50 -11.07 -6.53
CA LEU A 109 -6.12 -11.00 -6.03
C LEU A 109 -5.11 -11.76 -6.91
N GLY A 110 -5.56 -12.51 -7.92
CA GLY A 110 -4.68 -13.18 -8.88
C GLY A 110 -3.85 -14.32 -8.29
N GLN A 111 -4.34 -14.97 -7.21
CA GLN A 111 -3.64 -16.02 -6.46
C GLN A 111 -4.09 -17.44 -6.84
N GLU A 112 -4.78 -17.61 -7.98
CA GLU A 112 -5.35 -18.89 -8.41
C GLU A 112 -6.33 -19.50 -7.37
N ASN A 113 -6.93 -18.67 -6.53
CA ASN A 113 -7.91 -19.03 -5.52
C ASN A 113 -8.82 -17.83 -5.18
N THR A 114 -9.83 -18.06 -4.34
CA THR A 114 -10.80 -17.04 -3.88
C THR A 114 -10.66 -16.67 -2.40
N GLN A 115 -9.52 -16.95 -1.78
CA GLN A 115 -9.27 -16.64 -0.38
C GLN A 115 -9.04 -15.14 -0.19
N THR A 116 -9.80 -14.50 0.71
CA THR A 116 -9.56 -13.11 1.14
C THR A 116 -8.25 -13.02 1.92
N LEU A 117 -7.40 -12.04 1.61
CA LEU A 117 -6.08 -11.83 2.23
C LEU A 117 -6.01 -10.46 2.93
N GLY A 118 -5.15 -10.30 3.92
CA GLY A 118 -4.97 -9.04 4.67
C GLY A 118 -5.71 -8.98 6.01
N ARG A 119 -6.55 -9.97 6.31
CA ARG A 119 -7.32 -10.06 7.57
C ARG A 119 -6.56 -10.69 8.74
N SER A 120 -5.40 -11.31 8.50
CA SER A 120 -4.59 -11.97 9.51
C SER A 120 -3.12 -11.64 9.33
N SER A 121 -2.32 -11.72 10.40
CA SER A 121 -0.87 -11.53 10.36
C SER A 121 -0.14 -12.52 9.45
N ALA A 122 -0.78 -13.62 9.05
CA ALA A 122 -0.26 -14.58 8.08
C ALA A 122 -0.47 -14.13 6.62
N SER A 123 -1.38 -13.18 6.37
CA SER A 123 -1.79 -12.71 5.04
C SER A 123 -1.56 -11.21 4.82
N ILE A 124 -0.60 -10.62 5.53
CA ILE A 124 -0.13 -9.24 5.30
C ILE A 124 0.68 -9.13 3.99
N PRO A 125 0.78 -7.95 3.36
CA PRO A 125 1.40 -7.79 2.04
C PRO A 125 2.81 -8.37 1.90
N SER A 126 3.66 -8.27 2.94
CA SER A 126 5.01 -8.88 2.99
C SER A 126 4.99 -10.41 2.83
N LYS A 127 3.90 -11.09 3.20
CA LYS A 127 3.73 -12.55 3.15
C LYS A 127 2.90 -13.06 1.99
N ILE A 128 2.17 -12.19 1.28
CA ILE A 128 1.36 -12.59 0.11
C ILE A 128 2.27 -12.93 -1.07
N PRO A 129 2.11 -14.08 -1.75
CA PRO A 129 2.88 -14.38 -2.95
C PRO A 129 2.67 -13.34 -4.06
N ALA A 130 3.72 -13.06 -4.83
CA ALA A 130 3.59 -12.21 -6.02
C ALA A 130 2.65 -12.87 -7.05
N ILE A 131 1.84 -12.06 -7.72
CA ILE A 131 0.97 -12.50 -8.81
C ILE A 131 1.84 -13.00 -9.97
N LYS A 132 1.53 -14.19 -10.48
CA LYS A 132 2.24 -14.80 -11.61
C LYS A 132 1.70 -14.23 -12.93
N LEU A 133 2.41 -13.27 -13.51
CA LEU A 133 2.08 -12.69 -14.83
C LEU A 133 2.77 -13.41 -16.01
N GLY A 134 3.44 -14.55 -15.73
CA GLY A 134 4.29 -15.26 -16.70
C GLY A 134 5.77 -14.90 -16.56
N SER A 135 6.64 -15.66 -17.22
CA SER A 135 8.08 -15.42 -17.18
C SER A 135 8.44 -14.10 -17.88
N TRP A 136 9.30 -13.29 -17.25
CA TRP A 136 9.88 -12.04 -17.79
C TRP A 136 8.97 -10.80 -17.85
N TYR A 137 7.76 -10.84 -17.27
CA TYR A 137 6.91 -9.66 -17.16
C TYR A 137 7.13 -8.90 -15.86
N PHE A 138 7.29 -7.59 -15.97
CA PHE A 138 7.44 -6.67 -14.84
C PHE A 138 6.35 -5.60 -14.94
N ALA A 139 5.51 -5.51 -13.92
CA ALA A 139 4.51 -4.45 -13.87
C ALA A 139 5.21 -3.11 -13.61
N LYS A 140 4.77 -2.06 -14.31
CA LYS A 140 5.21 -0.68 -14.05
C LYS A 140 4.11 0.18 -13.45
N LYS A 141 2.86 -0.22 -13.66
CA LYS A 141 1.67 0.46 -13.18
C LYS A 141 0.61 -0.57 -12.87
N ILE A 142 -0.35 -0.18 -12.04
CA ILE A 142 -1.53 -0.99 -11.78
C ILE A 142 -2.77 -0.10 -11.72
N PHE A 143 -3.85 -0.61 -12.28
CA PHE A 143 -5.16 0.01 -12.26
C PHE A 143 -6.18 -1.01 -11.76
N SER A 144 -6.96 -0.62 -10.77
CA SER A 144 -8.07 -1.40 -10.24
C SER A 144 -9.37 -0.70 -10.60
N SER A 145 -10.38 -1.47 -11.00
CA SER A 145 -11.78 -1.03 -11.11
C SER A 145 -12.63 -1.80 -10.08
N GLU A 146 -13.95 -1.63 -10.12
CA GLU A 146 -14.88 -2.12 -9.09
C GLU A 146 -14.70 -3.61 -8.77
N ASN A 147 -14.39 -4.47 -9.75
CA ASN A 147 -14.31 -5.92 -9.58
C ASN A 147 -13.05 -6.61 -10.15
N PHE A 148 -12.12 -5.87 -10.75
CA PHE A 148 -10.94 -6.45 -11.41
C PHE A 148 -9.72 -5.53 -11.37
N ASN A 149 -8.55 -6.14 -11.49
CA ASN A 149 -7.26 -5.46 -11.61
C ASN A 149 -6.75 -5.61 -13.05
N CYS A 150 -6.25 -4.53 -13.64
CA CYS A 150 -5.41 -4.55 -14.83
C CYS A 150 -4.01 -4.02 -14.45
N ALA A 151 -3.00 -4.84 -14.70
CA ALA A 151 -1.59 -4.55 -14.46
C ALA A 151 -0.81 -4.64 -15.78
#